data_AF-A0A8T6XX80-F1
#
_entry.id   AF-A0A8T6XX80-F1
#
_cell.length_a   1.000
_cell.length_b   1.000
_cell.length_c   1.000
_cell.angle_alpha   90.00
_cell.angle_beta   90.00
_cell.angle_gamma   90.00
#
_symmetry.space_group_name_H-M   'P 1'
#
loop_
_entity.id
_entity.type
_entity.pdbx_description
1 polymer ?
#
loop_
_entity_poly.entity_id
_entity_poly.type
_entity_poly.pdbx_seq_one_letter_code
_entity_poly.pdbx_strand_id
1 'polypeptide(L)'
;MNSDTDGDGLQDAYEPQVGTDPTNPDTDGDGLWDAHECQIGTDPSSRDTDWDGLWDGHEVKKGDRDEFYTGTDPLMWDTDGDGVSDFEEDADGDHLANGREWRYDVATGWMTRWTLPRTADSDGDGVLDGHETYGNPENGNQTSDPRLRDTDGDRLTDDLDPRTWIKDYLPFSRVMGNSVVRGPVYPSLVTRGVPFTVEGWVEINTTAYSGGHTGNWRRAFESMMVQVLVIQDDVLIPISDPIATGDRGAFTITCTIGDDVGTGDGLLAVTTTHHQKVVYLPV
;
A
#
# COMPACT_ATOMS: atom_id res chain seq x y z
N MET A 1 -23.28 -38.17 31.92
CA MET A 1 -22.16 -37.26 31.65
C MET A 1 -22.45 -36.73 30.26
N ASN A 2 -22.68 -35.43 30.14
CA ASN A 2 -22.69 -34.75 28.86
C ASN A 2 -21.29 -34.16 28.78
N SER A 3 -20.36 -34.96 28.27
CA SER A 3 -19.01 -34.48 27.98
C SER A 3 -19.06 -33.67 26.69
N ASP A 4 -18.18 -32.71 26.62
CA ASP A 4 -17.92 -31.78 25.51
C ASP A 4 -16.40 -31.58 25.60
N THR A 5 -15.66 -32.40 24.85
CA THR A 5 -14.24 -32.66 25.08
C THR A 5 -13.35 -31.56 24.47
N ASP A 6 -13.76 -30.94 23.38
CA ASP A 6 -13.08 -29.80 22.74
C ASP A 6 -13.69 -28.44 23.11
N GLY A 7 -14.90 -28.41 23.67
CA GLY A 7 -15.50 -27.22 24.25
C GLY A 7 -16.16 -26.30 23.23
N ASP A 8 -16.56 -26.82 22.07
CA ASP A 8 -17.24 -26.07 21.01
C ASP A 8 -18.74 -25.83 21.30
N GLY A 9 -19.30 -26.60 22.25
CA GLY A 9 -20.70 -26.57 22.67
C GLY A 9 -21.57 -27.70 22.12
N LEU A 10 -21.02 -28.59 21.28
CA LEU A 10 -21.58 -29.85 20.85
C LEU A 10 -21.14 -30.94 21.84
N GLN A 11 -21.99 -31.94 22.09
CA GLN A 11 -21.63 -32.99 23.07
C GLN A 11 -20.98 -34.15 22.33
N ASP A 12 -19.96 -34.78 22.95
CA ASP A 12 -19.25 -35.98 22.44
C ASP A 12 -20.17 -37.09 21.90
N ALA A 13 -21.39 -37.19 22.43
CA ALA A 13 -22.37 -38.20 22.03
C ALA A 13 -23.13 -37.87 20.72
N TYR A 14 -23.17 -36.60 20.33
CA TYR A 14 -23.84 -36.11 19.12
C TYR A 14 -22.90 -35.96 17.94
N GLU A 15 -21.63 -35.66 18.18
CA GLU A 15 -20.63 -35.41 17.13
C GLU A 15 -20.51 -36.55 16.09
N PRO A 16 -20.44 -37.83 16.48
CA PRO A 16 -20.42 -38.92 15.49
C PRO A 16 -21.70 -39.03 14.64
N GLN A 17 -22.81 -38.41 15.08
CA GLN A 17 -24.08 -38.44 14.36
C GLN A 17 -24.15 -37.37 13.27
N VAL A 18 -23.41 -36.27 13.44
CA VAL A 18 -23.29 -35.17 12.47
C VAL A 18 -21.99 -35.23 11.68
N GLY A 19 -21.08 -36.16 12.01
CA GLY A 19 -19.87 -36.42 11.24
C GLY A 19 -18.62 -35.72 11.76
N THR A 20 -18.67 -35.19 12.97
CA THR A 20 -17.61 -34.37 13.58
C THR A 20 -16.72 -35.16 14.55
N ASP A 21 -15.56 -34.58 14.89
CA ASP A 21 -14.57 -35.18 15.79
C ASP A 21 -14.64 -34.57 17.20
N PRO A 22 -14.99 -35.37 18.25
CA PRO A 22 -15.06 -34.93 19.65
C PRO A 22 -13.81 -34.32 20.29
N THR A 23 -12.73 -34.21 19.53
CA THR A 23 -11.49 -33.62 20.00
C THR A 23 -11.05 -32.44 19.15
N ASN A 24 -11.87 -32.01 18.20
CA ASN A 24 -11.60 -30.93 17.27
C ASN A 24 -12.84 -30.03 17.12
N PRO A 25 -12.82 -28.81 17.67
CA PRO A 25 -14.01 -27.95 17.74
C PRO A 25 -14.47 -27.35 16.39
N ASP A 26 -13.75 -27.64 15.31
CA ASP A 26 -13.91 -27.15 13.93
C ASP A 26 -13.39 -28.26 13.01
N THR A 27 -14.27 -29.20 12.68
CA THR A 27 -13.92 -30.50 12.08
C THR A 27 -13.31 -30.34 10.69
N ASP A 28 -13.86 -29.45 9.87
CA ASP A 28 -13.38 -29.24 8.50
C ASP A 28 -12.33 -28.13 8.38
N GLY A 29 -12.16 -27.32 9.42
CA GLY A 29 -11.14 -26.29 9.56
C GLY A 29 -11.45 -24.99 8.84
N ASP A 30 -12.72 -24.68 8.57
CA ASP A 30 -13.14 -23.46 7.87
C ASP A 30 -13.18 -22.21 8.78
N GLY A 31 -13.02 -22.41 10.08
CA GLY A 31 -13.00 -21.37 11.10
C GLY A 31 -14.37 -21.08 11.74
N LEU A 32 -15.39 -21.88 11.47
CA LEU A 32 -16.67 -21.97 12.17
C LEU A 32 -16.65 -23.21 13.07
N TRP A 33 -17.33 -23.15 14.22
CA TRP A 33 -17.33 -24.29 15.15
C TRP A 33 -18.47 -25.26 14.83
N ASP A 34 -18.25 -26.55 14.99
CA ASP A 34 -19.20 -27.61 14.63
C ASP A 34 -20.59 -27.37 15.27
N ALA A 35 -20.62 -26.96 16.54
CA ALA A 35 -21.84 -26.59 17.24
C ALA A 35 -22.58 -25.40 16.59
N HIS A 36 -21.83 -24.41 16.11
CA HIS A 36 -22.39 -23.22 15.46
C HIS A 36 -22.91 -23.57 14.07
N GLU A 37 -22.18 -24.38 13.32
CA GLU A 37 -22.61 -24.91 12.02
C GLU A 37 -23.92 -25.68 12.12
N CYS A 38 -24.00 -26.61 13.08
CA CYS A 38 -25.24 -27.32 13.39
C CYS A 38 -26.40 -26.39 13.76
N GLN A 39 -26.12 -25.23 14.35
CA GLN A 39 -27.14 -24.24 14.73
C GLN A 39 -27.66 -23.45 13.53
N ILE A 40 -26.80 -23.09 12.59
CA ILE A 40 -27.17 -22.29 11.41
C ILE A 40 -27.57 -23.14 10.20
N GLY A 41 -27.23 -24.43 10.21
CA GLY A 41 -27.64 -25.42 9.21
C GLY A 41 -26.60 -25.73 8.13
N THR A 42 -25.35 -25.28 8.30
CA THR A 42 -24.23 -25.66 7.44
C THR A 42 -23.74 -27.08 7.73
N ASP A 43 -22.93 -27.66 6.86
CA ASP A 43 -22.38 -29.01 7.01
C ASP A 43 -21.00 -28.95 7.71
N PRO A 44 -20.89 -29.38 8.98
CA PRO A 44 -19.64 -29.28 9.76
C PRO A 44 -18.50 -30.20 9.28
N SER A 45 -18.70 -30.89 8.17
CA SER A 45 -17.68 -31.69 7.49
C SER A 45 -17.29 -31.13 6.12
N SER A 46 -17.84 -29.97 5.74
CA SER A 46 -17.65 -29.31 4.46
C SER A 46 -17.44 -27.81 4.64
N ARG A 47 -16.20 -27.37 4.38
CA ARG A 47 -15.78 -25.96 4.56
C ARG A 47 -16.60 -24.92 3.80
N ASP A 48 -17.37 -25.36 2.82
CA ASP A 48 -18.13 -24.57 1.84
C ASP A 48 -19.40 -25.38 1.56
N THR A 49 -20.51 -24.98 2.19
CA THR A 49 -21.75 -25.75 2.17
C THR A 49 -22.51 -25.57 0.85
N ASP A 50 -22.50 -24.37 0.28
CA ASP A 50 -23.27 -24.01 -0.92
C ASP A 50 -22.48 -24.03 -2.23
N TRP A 51 -21.16 -24.25 -2.15
CA TRP A 51 -20.23 -24.46 -3.24
C TRP A 51 -19.96 -23.22 -4.10
N ASP A 52 -20.05 -22.03 -3.51
CA ASP A 52 -19.73 -20.77 -4.19
C ASP A 52 -18.22 -20.44 -4.19
N GLY A 53 -17.47 -21.09 -3.29
CA GLY A 53 -16.02 -20.93 -3.12
C GLY A 53 -15.59 -20.05 -1.95
N LEU A 54 -16.53 -19.42 -1.24
CA LEU A 54 -16.32 -18.90 0.11
C LEU A 54 -16.42 -20.06 1.11
N TRP A 55 -15.84 -19.86 2.28
CA TRP A 55 -15.99 -20.83 3.36
C TRP A 55 -17.11 -20.36 4.28
N ASP A 56 -17.86 -21.27 4.89
CA ASP A 56 -18.99 -20.89 5.74
C ASP A 56 -18.52 -19.95 6.88
N GLY A 57 -17.33 -20.22 7.41
CA GLY A 57 -16.63 -19.38 8.36
C GLY A 57 -16.19 -17.98 7.85
N HIS A 58 -16.10 -17.75 6.54
CA HIS A 58 -15.87 -16.44 5.92
C HIS A 58 -17.17 -15.64 5.71
N GLU A 59 -18.32 -16.29 5.74
CA GLU A 59 -19.61 -15.64 5.47
C GLU A 59 -20.32 -15.22 6.74
N VAL A 60 -20.10 -15.97 7.82
CA VAL A 60 -20.82 -15.80 9.09
C VAL A 60 -20.03 -14.95 10.08
N LYS A 61 -20.73 -13.99 10.69
CA LYS A 61 -20.19 -13.17 11.79
C LYS A 61 -20.01 -13.99 13.07
N LYS A 62 -18.77 -14.15 13.55
CA LYS A 62 -18.47 -14.94 14.77
C LYS A 62 -18.51 -14.13 16.06
N GLY A 63 -18.59 -12.79 15.98
CA GLY A 63 -18.74 -11.92 17.16
C GLY A 63 -18.77 -10.43 16.83
N ASP A 64 -19.01 -9.57 17.83
CA ASP A 64 -19.26 -8.13 17.63
C ASP A 64 -18.15 -7.36 16.91
N ARG A 65 -16.91 -7.86 16.94
CA ARG A 65 -15.71 -7.25 16.31
C ARG A 65 -15.20 -8.02 15.10
N ASP A 66 -15.96 -9.01 14.65
CA ASP A 66 -15.63 -9.70 13.42
C ASP A 66 -16.04 -8.80 12.27
N GLU A 67 -15.08 -8.11 11.66
CA GLU A 67 -15.24 -7.26 10.47
C GLU A 67 -14.84 -8.04 9.20
N PHE A 68 -14.53 -9.32 9.36
CA PHE A 68 -13.83 -10.13 8.35
C PHE A 68 -14.77 -11.03 7.57
N TYR A 69 -16.06 -10.97 7.85
CA TYR A 69 -17.07 -11.80 7.19
C TYR A 69 -17.73 -11.03 6.04
N THR A 70 -18.05 -11.72 4.95
CA THR A 70 -18.76 -11.15 3.79
C THR A 70 -20.20 -10.80 4.16
N GLY A 71 -20.80 -11.49 5.14
CA GLY A 71 -22.20 -11.31 5.58
C GLY A 71 -23.22 -11.76 4.55
N THR A 72 -22.82 -12.71 3.72
CA THR A 72 -23.64 -13.54 2.85
C THR A 72 -24.19 -14.73 3.65
N ASP A 73 -25.12 -15.47 3.05
CA ASP A 73 -25.76 -16.65 3.64
C ASP A 73 -25.02 -17.91 3.14
N PRO A 74 -24.31 -18.66 4.02
CA PRO A 74 -23.50 -19.81 3.62
C PRO A 74 -24.29 -21.02 3.10
N LEU A 75 -25.61 -20.89 3.03
CA LEU A 75 -26.52 -21.88 2.45
C LEU A 75 -27.00 -21.49 1.05
N MET A 76 -26.53 -20.36 0.52
CA MET A 76 -27.00 -19.76 -0.72
C MET A 76 -25.85 -19.25 -1.56
N TRP A 77 -25.55 -20.00 -2.64
CA TRP A 77 -24.55 -19.62 -3.65
C TRP A 77 -24.61 -18.16 -4.16
N ASP A 78 -25.79 -17.53 -4.08
CA ASP A 78 -26.09 -16.14 -4.46
C ASP A 78 -27.13 -15.62 -3.46
N THR A 79 -26.67 -14.89 -2.45
CA THR A 79 -27.49 -14.44 -1.32
C THR A 79 -28.57 -13.46 -1.74
N ASP A 80 -28.26 -12.54 -2.65
CA ASP A 80 -29.14 -11.44 -3.03
C ASP A 80 -30.04 -11.75 -4.25
N GLY A 81 -29.69 -12.81 -4.99
CA GLY A 81 -30.43 -13.36 -6.11
C GLY A 81 -30.24 -12.61 -7.42
N ASP A 82 -29.15 -11.86 -7.59
CA ASP A 82 -28.87 -11.09 -8.79
C ASP A 82 -28.22 -11.90 -9.93
N GLY A 83 -27.80 -13.13 -9.63
CA GLY A 83 -27.18 -14.08 -10.55
C GLY A 83 -25.65 -14.08 -10.56
N VAL A 84 -25.00 -13.37 -9.63
CA VAL A 84 -23.57 -13.43 -9.31
C VAL A 84 -23.40 -14.21 -8.01
N SER A 85 -22.33 -15.00 -7.89
CA SER A 85 -22.10 -15.73 -6.64
C SER A 85 -21.57 -14.81 -5.55
N ASP A 86 -21.79 -15.16 -4.29
CA ASP A 86 -21.29 -14.40 -3.14
C ASP A 86 -19.75 -14.26 -3.14
N PHE A 87 -19.04 -15.27 -3.66
CA PHE A 87 -17.61 -15.22 -3.96
C PHE A 87 -17.21 -14.13 -4.97
N GLU A 88 -18.05 -13.91 -5.99
CA GLU A 88 -17.79 -12.97 -7.10
C GLU A 88 -18.34 -11.56 -6.83
N GLU A 89 -19.17 -11.40 -5.79
CA GLU A 89 -19.63 -10.10 -5.32
C GLU A 89 -18.47 -9.21 -4.84
N ASP A 90 -18.71 -7.90 -4.87
CA ASP A 90 -17.80 -6.85 -4.41
C ASP A 90 -18.58 -6.00 -3.39
N ALA A 91 -18.58 -6.44 -2.14
CA ALA A 91 -19.52 -5.96 -1.13
C ALA A 91 -19.24 -4.52 -0.65
N ASP A 92 -18.01 -4.02 -0.80
CA ASP A 92 -17.63 -2.65 -0.45
C ASP A 92 -17.31 -1.75 -1.66
N GLY A 93 -17.32 -2.31 -2.88
CA GLY A 93 -17.23 -1.58 -4.14
C GLY A 93 -15.82 -1.09 -4.46
N ASP A 94 -14.81 -1.81 -4.01
CA ASP A 94 -13.40 -1.44 -4.12
C ASP A 94 -12.71 -2.01 -5.37
N HIS A 95 -13.47 -2.79 -6.17
CA HIS A 95 -13.02 -3.52 -7.36
C HIS A 95 -12.22 -4.81 -7.08
N LEU A 96 -12.34 -5.36 -5.88
CA LEU A 96 -11.82 -6.66 -5.47
C LEU A 96 -12.98 -7.52 -4.93
N ALA A 97 -13.33 -8.57 -5.68
CA ALA A 97 -14.42 -9.45 -5.25
C ALA A 97 -14.11 -10.16 -3.92
N ASN A 98 -15.14 -10.38 -3.09
CA ASN A 98 -15.11 -11.00 -1.75
C ASN A 98 -14.18 -12.23 -1.68
N GLY A 99 -14.31 -13.14 -2.64
CA GLY A 99 -13.53 -14.37 -2.70
C GLY A 99 -12.04 -14.18 -2.95
N ARG A 100 -11.64 -13.00 -3.44
CA ARG A 100 -10.24 -12.67 -3.81
C ARG A 100 -9.49 -11.96 -2.70
N GLU A 101 -10.20 -11.60 -1.64
CA GLU A 101 -9.68 -11.01 -0.42
C GLU A 101 -9.13 -12.05 0.54
N TRP A 102 -9.38 -13.32 0.24
CA TRP A 102 -8.79 -14.47 0.88
C TRP A 102 -7.68 -15.04 0.00
N ARG A 103 -6.48 -15.25 0.56
CA ARG A 103 -5.36 -15.85 -0.16
C ARG A 103 -4.73 -16.98 0.61
N TYR A 104 -4.39 -18.04 -0.12
CA TYR A 104 -3.58 -19.11 0.44
C TYR A 104 -2.18 -18.60 0.79
N ASP A 105 -1.85 -18.57 2.07
CA ASP A 105 -0.51 -18.26 2.55
C ASP A 105 0.32 -19.54 2.61
N VAL A 106 1.31 -19.61 1.72
CA VAL A 106 2.25 -20.74 1.64
C VAL A 106 3.12 -20.91 2.88
N ALA A 107 3.29 -19.87 3.69
CA ALA A 107 4.11 -19.91 4.90
C ALA A 107 3.36 -20.56 6.07
N THR A 108 2.06 -20.29 6.20
CA THR A 108 1.21 -20.90 7.23
C THR A 108 0.57 -22.20 6.73
N GLY A 109 0.36 -22.36 5.43
CA GLY A 109 -0.36 -23.48 4.84
C GLY A 109 -1.88 -23.35 4.94
N TRP A 110 -2.38 -22.14 5.21
CA TRP A 110 -3.80 -21.85 5.42
C TRP A 110 -4.28 -20.78 4.45
N MET A 111 -5.58 -20.77 4.14
CA MET A 111 -6.20 -19.56 3.60
C MET A 111 -6.14 -18.50 4.68
N THR A 112 -5.39 -17.44 4.40
CA THR A 112 -5.29 -16.27 5.24
C THR A 112 -5.94 -15.11 4.53
N ARG A 113 -6.68 -14.37 5.31
CA ARG A 113 -7.13 -13.04 4.98
C ARG A 113 -6.01 -12.20 4.37
N TRP A 114 -6.29 -11.60 3.23
CA TRP A 114 -5.42 -10.66 2.54
C TRP A 114 -5.95 -9.23 2.70
N THR A 115 -7.24 -8.97 2.44
CA THR A 115 -7.89 -7.65 2.60
C THR A 115 -9.19 -7.78 3.42
N LEU A 116 -10.14 -6.84 3.29
CA LEU A 116 -11.37 -6.73 4.07
C LEU A 116 -12.63 -6.67 3.19
N PRO A 117 -13.51 -7.69 3.23
CA PRO A 117 -14.74 -7.70 2.39
C PRO A 117 -15.77 -6.62 2.63
N ARG A 118 -15.50 -5.75 3.60
CA ARG A 118 -16.40 -4.67 4.00
C ARG A 118 -15.62 -3.39 4.25
N THR A 119 -14.35 -3.31 3.83
CA THR A 119 -13.49 -2.14 3.97
C THR A 119 -12.66 -1.96 2.70
N ALA A 120 -13.14 -1.05 1.87
CA ALA A 120 -12.63 -0.82 0.52
C ALA A 120 -11.17 -0.32 0.43
N ASP A 121 -10.58 0.10 1.54
CA ASP A 121 -9.21 0.61 1.67
C ASP A 121 -8.65 0.04 2.98
N SER A 122 -7.96 -1.09 2.87
CA SER A 122 -7.56 -1.93 3.99
C SER A 122 -6.47 -1.29 4.86
N ASP A 123 -5.62 -0.42 4.31
CA ASP A 123 -4.53 0.23 5.04
C ASP A 123 -4.75 1.74 5.30
N GLY A 124 -5.78 2.32 4.69
CA GLY A 124 -6.26 3.67 4.93
C GLY A 124 -5.35 4.73 4.32
N ASP A 125 -4.71 4.45 3.18
CA ASP A 125 -3.88 5.41 2.45
C ASP A 125 -4.63 6.18 1.36
N GLY A 126 -5.83 5.73 0.99
CA GLY A 126 -6.70 6.37 0.01
C GLY A 126 -6.72 5.69 -1.36
N VAL A 127 -5.98 4.60 -1.57
CA VAL A 127 -6.15 3.71 -2.73
C VAL A 127 -7.08 2.55 -2.35
N LEU A 128 -7.92 2.11 -3.29
CA LEU A 128 -8.83 0.98 -3.08
C LEU A 128 -8.09 -0.36 -3.27
N ASP A 129 -8.39 -1.38 -2.49
CA ASP A 129 -7.61 -2.63 -2.52
C ASP A 129 -7.62 -3.29 -3.91
N GLY A 130 -8.76 -3.21 -4.62
CA GLY A 130 -8.88 -3.62 -6.01
C GLY A 130 -7.99 -2.83 -6.98
N HIS A 131 -7.83 -1.52 -6.79
CA HIS A 131 -6.91 -0.70 -7.59
C HIS A 131 -5.44 -1.05 -7.31
N GLU A 132 -5.11 -1.39 -6.07
CA GLU A 132 -3.75 -1.82 -5.73
C GLU A 132 -3.43 -3.20 -6.31
N THR A 133 -4.43 -4.09 -6.31
CA THR A 133 -4.30 -5.46 -6.81
C THR A 133 -4.26 -5.54 -8.33
N TYR A 134 -5.14 -4.82 -9.03
CA TYR A 134 -5.32 -4.93 -10.48
C TYR A 134 -4.74 -3.77 -11.28
N GLY A 135 -4.32 -2.70 -10.61
CA GLY A 135 -3.70 -1.53 -11.20
C GLY A 135 -4.59 -0.31 -11.07
N ASN A 136 -4.05 0.76 -10.51
CA ASN A 136 -4.76 2.02 -10.30
C ASN A 136 -4.79 2.85 -11.61
N PRO A 137 -5.97 3.10 -12.22
CA PRO A 137 -6.07 3.87 -13.46
C PRO A 137 -5.59 5.32 -13.35
N GLU A 138 -5.52 5.87 -12.14
CA GLU A 138 -5.12 7.26 -11.90
C GLU A 138 -3.60 7.46 -11.96
N ASN A 139 -2.80 6.41 -11.69
CA ASN A 139 -1.34 6.48 -11.71
C ASN A 139 -0.68 5.69 -12.87
N GLY A 140 -1.47 5.27 -13.86
CA GLY A 140 -0.97 4.53 -15.02
C GLY A 140 -1.01 3.01 -14.86
N ASN A 141 -2.00 2.50 -14.13
CA ASN A 141 -2.23 1.10 -13.79
C ASN A 141 -1.10 0.48 -12.97
N GLN A 142 -0.59 1.22 -11.99
CA GLN A 142 0.41 0.68 -11.06
C GLN A 142 -0.27 -0.13 -9.97
N THR A 143 0.41 -1.17 -9.50
CA THR A 143 -0.06 -2.07 -8.45
C THR A 143 0.76 -1.89 -7.17
N SER A 144 0.13 -2.02 -6.02
CA SER A 144 0.73 -1.95 -4.67
C SER A 144 0.25 -3.14 -3.81
N ASP A 145 0.74 -3.28 -2.57
CA ASP A 145 0.22 -4.24 -1.58
C ASP A 145 -0.85 -3.54 -0.74
N PRO A 146 -2.13 -3.94 -0.84
CA PRO A 146 -3.26 -3.25 -0.18
C PRO A 146 -3.31 -3.32 1.34
N ARG A 147 -2.25 -3.81 1.96
CA ARG A 147 -2.09 -3.88 3.41
C ARG A 147 -1.01 -2.96 3.92
N LEU A 148 -0.32 -2.26 3.03
CA LEU A 148 0.85 -1.46 3.31
C LEU A 148 0.67 -0.10 2.67
N ARG A 149 0.40 0.90 3.51
CA ARG A 149 0.29 2.31 3.11
C ARG A 149 1.50 2.86 2.33
N ASP A 150 2.58 2.11 2.19
CA ASP A 150 3.86 2.47 1.58
C ASP A 150 4.49 1.13 1.17
N THR A 151 4.12 0.64 -0.02
CA THR A 151 4.43 -0.71 -0.47
C THR A 151 5.93 -0.95 -0.61
N ASP A 152 6.67 0.03 -1.12
CA ASP A 152 8.10 -0.09 -1.38
C ASP A 152 8.97 0.42 -0.20
N GLY A 153 8.35 1.07 0.78
CA GLY A 153 8.95 1.63 1.97
C GLY A 153 9.81 2.87 1.70
N ASP A 154 9.56 3.62 0.64
CA ASP A 154 10.30 4.82 0.26
C ASP A 154 9.84 6.09 1.01
N ARG A 155 8.73 5.98 1.76
CA ARG A 155 8.04 7.00 2.58
C ARG A 155 7.06 7.89 1.82
N LEU A 156 6.70 7.54 0.60
CA LEU A 156 5.49 8.00 -0.03
C LEU A 156 4.39 6.97 0.21
N THR A 157 3.18 7.48 0.42
CA THR A 157 2.01 6.60 0.45
C THR A 157 1.63 6.19 -0.98
N ASP A 158 1.00 5.05 -1.19
CA ASP A 158 0.84 4.50 -2.54
C ASP A 158 -0.11 5.38 -3.40
N ASP A 159 -1.00 6.14 -2.76
CA ASP A 159 -1.80 7.20 -3.38
C ASP A 159 -0.95 8.36 -3.96
N LEU A 160 0.21 8.62 -3.35
CA LEU A 160 1.15 9.68 -3.73
C LEU A 160 2.37 9.16 -4.49
N ASP A 161 2.58 7.84 -4.55
CA ASP A 161 3.74 7.24 -5.18
C ASP A 161 3.48 6.89 -6.67
N PRO A 162 4.11 7.62 -7.62
CA PRO A 162 4.06 7.27 -9.02
C PRO A 162 4.96 6.08 -9.39
N ARG A 163 5.56 5.35 -8.45
CA ARG A 163 6.41 4.16 -8.67
C ARG A 163 6.35 3.12 -7.51
N THR A 164 5.14 2.70 -7.14
CA THR A 164 4.85 1.76 -6.02
C THR A 164 5.63 0.42 -5.99
N TRP A 165 6.24 -0.01 -7.10
CA TRP A 165 6.94 -1.32 -7.20
C TRP A 165 8.46 -1.24 -7.03
N ILE A 166 9.04 -0.05 -6.93
CA ILE A 166 10.48 0.11 -6.85
C ILE A 166 10.78 1.11 -5.76
N LYS A 167 11.53 0.66 -4.74
CA LYS A 167 12.10 1.47 -3.67
C LYS A 167 13.01 2.55 -4.22
N ASP A 168 12.38 3.54 -4.82
CA ASP A 168 12.93 4.65 -5.52
C ASP A 168 12.50 5.80 -4.67
N TYR A 169 13.31 6.15 -3.67
CA TYR A 169 13.14 7.39 -2.93
C TYR A 169 13.02 8.54 -3.95
N LEU A 170 11.81 8.83 -4.42
CA LEU A 170 11.52 9.99 -5.23
C LEU A 170 12.00 11.14 -4.37
N PRO A 171 12.81 12.06 -4.92
CA PRO A 171 13.87 12.75 -4.21
C PRO A 171 13.39 13.61 -3.02
N PHE A 172 13.00 12.96 -1.94
CA PHE A 172 12.94 13.40 -0.58
C PHE A 172 14.21 12.82 0.04
N SER A 173 15.31 13.55 -0.14
CA SER A 173 16.65 13.11 0.21
C SER A 173 16.76 12.60 1.66
N ARG A 174 16.83 11.28 1.84
CA ARG A 174 17.78 10.68 2.80
C ARG A 174 18.58 9.58 2.13
N VAL A 175 19.69 10.00 1.55
CA VAL A 175 20.75 9.10 1.14
C VAL A 175 21.25 8.31 2.35
N MET A 176 21.10 6.98 2.33
CA MET A 176 21.96 6.09 3.09
C MET A 176 22.99 5.51 2.13
N GLY A 177 24.07 6.26 1.99
CA GLY A 177 25.13 5.91 1.06
C GLY A 177 25.90 4.69 1.53
N ASN A 178 26.54 4.01 0.58
CA ASN A 178 27.91 3.60 0.84
C ASN A 178 28.84 4.77 0.55
N SER A 179 28.74 5.78 1.42
CA SER A 179 29.81 6.60 2.01
C SER A 179 29.25 7.95 2.47
N VAL A 180 28.84 8.00 3.75
CA VAL A 180 28.59 9.19 4.58
C VAL A 180 27.83 10.32 3.86
N VAL A 181 26.52 10.15 3.67
CA VAL A 181 25.68 11.31 3.38
C VAL A 181 25.10 11.87 4.66
N ARG A 182 25.53 13.10 4.97
CA ARG A 182 24.82 13.99 5.87
C ARG A 182 23.60 14.48 5.09
N GLY A 183 22.41 13.94 5.38
CA GLY A 183 21.16 14.47 4.82
C GLY A 183 20.98 15.95 5.17
N PRO A 184 20.14 16.69 4.41
CA PRO A 184 19.92 18.10 4.70
C PRO A 184 19.37 18.30 6.11
N VAL A 185 19.89 19.32 6.80
CA VAL A 185 19.45 19.68 8.15
C VAL A 185 18.35 20.74 8.03
N TYR A 186 17.12 20.34 8.32
CA TYR A 186 15.97 21.24 8.37
C TYR A 186 15.82 21.84 9.77
N PRO A 187 15.47 23.13 9.91
CA PRO A 187 15.02 23.66 11.18
C PRO A 187 13.72 22.96 11.62
N SER A 188 13.62 22.58 12.89
CA SER A 188 12.41 21.97 13.45
C SER A 188 11.21 22.93 13.54
N LEU A 189 11.44 24.23 13.34
CA LEU A 189 10.42 25.26 13.27
C LEU A 189 10.94 26.42 12.40
N VAL A 190 10.22 26.77 11.34
CA VAL A 190 10.53 27.94 10.51
C VAL A 190 9.50 29.02 10.78
N THR A 191 9.95 30.23 11.12
CA THR A 191 9.07 31.37 11.39
C THR A 191 8.97 32.25 10.15
N ARG A 192 7.74 32.67 9.78
CA ARG A 192 7.49 33.60 8.67
C ARG A 192 8.36 34.85 8.80
N GLY A 193 8.98 35.27 7.69
CA GLY A 193 9.87 36.44 7.65
C GLY A 193 11.22 36.26 8.35
N VAL A 194 11.52 35.10 8.95
CA VAL A 194 12.83 34.81 9.55
C VAL A 194 13.66 33.99 8.55
N PRO A 195 14.83 34.51 8.10
CA PRO A 195 15.71 33.75 7.22
C PRO A 195 16.22 32.48 7.89
N PHE A 196 16.32 31.41 7.11
CA PHE A 196 16.92 30.14 7.54
C PHE A 196 17.73 29.53 6.41
N THR A 197 18.61 28.60 6.76
CA THR A 197 19.52 27.98 5.81
C THR A 197 19.16 26.51 5.61
N VAL A 198 19.13 26.09 4.36
CA VAL A 198 19.08 24.68 3.95
C VAL A 198 20.44 24.31 3.40
N GLU A 199 21.08 23.35 4.03
CA GLU A 199 22.36 22.80 3.57
C GLU A 199 22.13 21.36 3.10
N GLY A 200 22.77 20.96 2.01
CA GLY A 200 22.65 19.59 1.51
C GLY A 200 23.77 19.23 0.52
N TRP A 201 23.63 18.06 -0.08
CA TRP A 201 24.57 17.54 -1.07
C TRP A 201 23.79 16.94 -2.23
N VAL A 202 24.23 17.21 -3.46
CA VAL A 202 23.64 16.68 -4.70
C VAL A 202 24.68 15.86 -5.46
N GLU A 203 24.25 14.73 -6.02
CA GLU A 203 25.05 13.89 -6.91
C GLU A 203 24.14 13.27 -7.99
N ILE A 204 24.46 13.53 -9.26
CA ILE A 204 23.82 12.87 -10.40
C ILE A 204 24.43 11.48 -10.58
N ASN A 205 23.60 10.43 -10.51
CA ASN A 205 23.99 9.04 -10.77
C ASN A 205 23.79 8.59 -12.22
N THR A 206 23.34 9.47 -13.11
CA THR A 206 23.22 9.16 -14.54
C THR A 206 24.56 9.24 -15.25
N THR A 207 25.07 8.09 -15.68
CA THR A 207 26.15 7.99 -16.67
C THR A 207 25.59 8.30 -18.06
N ALA A 208 25.39 9.59 -18.39
CA ALA A 208 25.13 9.99 -19.76
C ALA A 208 26.44 9.89 -20.56
N TYR A 209 26.57 8.82 -21.34
CA TYR A 209 27.67 8.63 -22.27
C TYR A 209 27.37 9.36 -23.58
N SER A 210 28.13 10.42 -23.90
CA SER A 210 28.14 10.98 -25.24
C SER A 210 29.41 10.54 -25.97
N GLY A 211 29.28 9.80 -27.06
CA GLY A 211 30.42 9.41 -27.91
C GLY A 211 29.98 8.95 -29.28
N GLY A 212 30.50 9.60 -30.34
CA GLY A 212 30.53 9.01 -31.68
C GLY A 212 31.46 7.80 -31.71
N HIS A 213 31.32 6.95 -32.75
CA HIS A 213 31.89 5.60 -32.95
C HIS A 213 33.43 5.40 -32.87
N THR A 214 34.15 6.11 -32.00
CA THR A 214 35.60 5.94 -31.80
C THR A 214 35.98 6.04 -30.32
N GLY A 215 35.52 5.09 -29.51
CA GLY A 215 36.27 4.53 -28.37
C GLY A 215 36.79 5.43 -27.25
N ASN A 216 36.37 6.69 -27.12
CA ASN A 216 36.75 7.56 -26.01
C ASN A 216 35.49 8.15 -25.35
N TRP A 217 35.02 7.46 -24.32
CA TRP A 217 33.90 7.90 -23.48
C TRP A 217 34.37 9.01 -22.54
N ARG A 218 33.70 10.17 -22.57
CA ARG A 218 33.86 11.22 -21.55
C ARG A 218 32.54 11.40 -20.83
N ARG A 219 32.59 11.57 -19.50
CA ARG A 219 31.44 11.97 -18.70
C ARG A 219 31.04 13.38 -19.11
N ALA A 220 29.79 13.57 -19.53
CA ALA A 220 29.22 14.91 -19.71
C ALA A 220 28.96 15.50 -18.32
N PHE A 221 29.54 16.65 -18.02
CA PHE A 221 29.22 17.40 -16.81
C PHE A 221 27.98 18.23 -17.13
N GLU A 222 26.85 17.90 -16.51
CA GLU A 222 25.61 18.65 -16.65
C GLU A 222 25.35 19.43 -15.35
N SER A 223 25.01 20.72 -15.48
CA SER A 223 24.65 21.55 -14.33
C SER A 223 23.21 21.25 -13.92
N MET A 224 22.97 21.12 -12.61
CA MET A 224 21.62 21.06 -12.05
C MET A 224 21.23 22.40 -11.48
N MET A 225 19.94 22.71 -11.48
CA MET A 225 19.39 23.79 -10.68
C MET A 225 18.79 23.21 -9.41
N VAL A 226 19.13 23.78 -8.25
CA VAL A 226 18.56 23.42 -6.95
C VAL A 226 17.73 24.59 -6.44
N GLN A 227 16.49 24.36 -6.03
CA GLN A 227 15.60 25.38 -5.50
C GLN A 227 14.83 24.85 -4.28
N VAL A 228 14.59 25.71 -3.29
CA VAL A 228 13.79 25.37 -2.11
C VAL A 228 12.37 25.91 -2.27
N LEU A 229 11.39 25.05 -2.01
CA LEU A 229 9.97 25.34 -2.10
C LEU A 229 9.27 24.96 -0.78
N VAL A 230 8.11 25.56 -0.55
CA VAL A 230 7.12 25.10 0.42
C VAL A 230 5.97 24.46 -0.33
N ILE A 231 5.54 23.30 0.13
CA ILE A 231 4.30 22.65 -0.30
C ILE A 231 3.21 23.03 0.69
N GLN A 232 2.15 23.65 0.21
CA GLN A 232 0.97 23.96 1.00
C GLN A 232 -0.28 23.79 0.14
N ASP A 233 -1.26 23.04 0.63
CA ASP A 233 -2.53 22.78 -0.06
C ASP A 233 -2.30 22.34 -1.54
N ASP A 234 -1.33 21.43 -1.74
CA ASP A 234 -0.87 20.92 -3.05
C ASP A 234 -0.27 21.97 -4.01
N VAL A 235 0.01 23.18 -3.52
CA VAL A 235 0.68 24.24 -4.28
C VAL A 235 2.17 24.30 -3.92
N LEU A 236 3.01 24.25 -4.95
CA LEU A 236 4.46 24.46 -4.85
C LEU A 236 4.80 25.95 -4.88
N ILE A 237 5.29 26.49 -3.76
CA ILE A 237 5.62 27.91 -3.60
C ILE A 237 7.15 28.06 -3.46
N PRO A 238 7.85 28.66 -4.43
CA PRO A 238 9.29 28.88 -4.34
C PRO A 238 9.62 29.90 -3.25
N ILE A 239 10.54 29.55 -2.35
CA ILE A 239 10.99 30.40 -1.24
C ILE A 239 12.49 30.74 -1.31
N SER A 240 13.14 30.34 -2.39
CA SER A 240 14.52 30.70 -2.73
C SER A 240 14.65 30.93 -4.23
N ASP A 241 15.67 31.69 -4.63
CA ASP A 241 16.15 31.65 -6.01
C ASP A 241 16.77 30.27 -6.31
N PRO A 242 16.66 29.77 -7.54
CA PRO A 242 17.33 28.54 -7.94
C PRO A 242 18.84 28.80 -8.06
N ILE A 243 19.65 27.89 -7.52
CA ILE A 243 21.11 27.94 -7.62
C ILE A 243 21.62 26.85 -8.56
N ALA A 244 22.63 27.17 -9.37
CA ALA A 244 23.28 26.17 -10.20
C ALA A 244 24.29 25.37 -9.37
N THR A 245 24.19 24.05 -9.37
CA THR A 245 25.21 23.14 -8.87
C THR A 245 25.88 22.40 -10.03
N GLY A 246 27.09 21.90 -9.80
CA GLY A 246 27.68 20.88 -10.67
C GLY A 246 26.89 19.57 -10.61
N ASP A 247 27.37 18.57 -11.33
CA ASP A 247 26.85 17.20 -11.29
C ASP A 247 27.15 16.48 -9.96
N ARG A 248 28.03 17.06 -9.13
CA ARG A 248 28.29 16.70 -7.72
C ARG A 248 28.65 17.94 -6.91
N GLY A 249 28.09 18.10 -5.72
CA GLY A 249 28.55 19.13 -4.79
C GLY A 249 27.63 19.43 -3.60
N ALA A 250 28.20 20.04 -2.57
CA ALA A 250 27.45 20.64 -1.47
C ALA A 250 26.70 21.87 -1.97
N PHE A 251 25.55 22.14 -1.36
CA PHE A 251 24.83 23.39 -1.53
C PHE A 251 24.42 23.97 -0.19
N THR A 252 24.30 25.29 -0.16
CA THR A 252 23.80 26.08 0.96
C THR A 252 22.88 27.14 0.37
N ILE A 253 21.59 27.08 0.71
CA ILE A 253 20.59 28.04 0.24
C ILE A 253 19.99 28.75 1.44
N THR A 254 20.03 30.08 1.43
CA THR A 254 19.30 30.90 2.39
C THR A 254 17.89 31.15 1.84
N CYS A 255 16.89 30.83 2.64
CA CYS A 255 15.48 30.90 2.27
C CYS A 255 14.74 31.81 3.26
N THR A 256 13.59 32.34 2.86
CA THR A 256 12.68 33.05 3.77
C THR A 256 11.25 32.73 3.36
N ILE A 257 10.41 32.33 4.32
CA ILE A 257 8.97 32.15 4.06
C ILE A 257 8.35 33.55 3.89
N GLY A 258 7.99 33.85 2.64
CA GLY A 258 7.33 35.09 2.24
C GLY A 258 5.83 35.08 2.51
N ASP A 259 5.17 36.18 2.14
CA ASP A 259 3.75 36.34 2.39
C ASP A 259 2.84 35.49 1.49
N ASP A 260 3.42 34.97 0.40
CA ASP A 260 2.77 34.12 -0.59
C ASP A 260 2.50 32.70 -0.06
N VAL A 261 3.16 32.31 1.04
CA VAL A 261 2.88 31.08 1.77
C VAL A 261 1.76 31.37 2.78
N GLY A 262 0.68 30.60 2.71
CA GLY A 262 -0.47 30.72 3.60
C GLY A 262 -0.13 30.35 5.05
N THR A 263 -1.13 30.43 5.92
CA THR A 263 -0.99 30.03 7.33
C THR A 263 -1.40 28.57 7.50
N GLY A 264 -0.53 27.71 8.03
CA GLY A 264 -0.82 26.29 8.25
C GLY A 264 0.46 25.45 8.34
N ASP A 265 0.30 24.13 8.43
CA ASP A 265 1.39 23.19 8.27
C ASP A 265 1.78 23.13 6.78
N GLY A 266 3.08 23.07 6.49
CA GLY A 266 3.60 22.99 5.13
C GLY A 266 4.92 22.22 5.11
N LEU A 267 5.17 21.51 4.01
CA LEU A 267 6.39 20.71 3.85
C LEU A 267 7.47 21.52 3.14
N LEU A 268 8.71 21.44 3.62
CA LEU A 268 9.85 22.00 2.88
C LEU A 268 10.35 20.98 1.86
N ALA A 269 10.34 21.37 0.58
CA ALA A 269 10.86 20.57 -0.51
C ALA A 269 12.11 21.20 -1.11
N VAL A 270 13.06 20.37 -1.52
CA VAL A 270 14.22 20.80 -2.33
C VAL A 270 14.06 20.14 -3.69
N THR A 271 13.80 20.95 -4.72
CA THR A 271 13.71 20.43 -6.08
C THR A 271 15.06 20.51 -6.76
N THR A 272 15.28 19.55 -7.66
CA THR A 272 16.36 19.65 -8.63
C THR A 272 15.78 19.56 -10.04
N THR A 273 16.12 20.50 -10.91
CA THR A 273 15.68 20.46 -12.32
C THR A 273 16.89 20.25 -13.22
N HIS A 274 16.77 19.27 -14.12
CA HIS A 274 17.71 19.07 -15.19
C HIS A 274 17.39 20.04 -16.33
N HIS A 275 18.32 20.92 -16.73
CA HIS A 275 18.17 21.61 -18.01
C HIS A 275 18.36 20.57 -19.12
N GLN A 276 17.27 20.00 -19.66
CA GLN A 276 17.32 19.26 -20.92
C GLN A 276 17.76 20.24 -22.02
N LYS A 277 19.06 20.24 -22.34
CA LYS A 277 19.56 20.93 -23.52
C LYS A 277 19.29 20.03 -24.71
N VAL A 278 18.19 20.28 -25.43
CA VAL A 278 17.97 19.69 -26.76
C VAL A 278 19.09 20.18 -27.67
N VAL A 279 20.07 19.31 -27.95
CA VAL A 279 21.12 19.58 -28.93
C VAL A 279 20.59 19.15 -30.29
N TYR A 280 20.18 20.11 -31.12
CA TYR A 280 20.07 19.88 -32.56
C TYR A 280 21.48 19.74 -33.13
N LEU A 281 21.80 18.58 -33.70
CA LEU A 281 22.99 18.42 -34.54
C LEU A 281 22.59 18.69 -35.99
N PRO A 282 23.30 19.57 -36.74
CA PRO A 282 23.11 19.68 -38.18
C PRO A 282 23.57 18.41 -38.89
N VAL A 283 22.95 18.14 -40.05
CA VAL A 283 23.17 16.97 -40.94
C VAL A 283 24.65 16.80 -41.31
#